data_AF-A0A0Q8QWX6-F1
#
_entry.id   AF-A0A0Q8QWX6-F1
#
_cell.length_a   1.000
_cell.length_b   1.000
_cell.length_c   1.000
_cell.angle_alpha   90.00
_cell.angle_beta   90.00
_cell.angle_gamma   90.00
#
_symmetry.space_group_name_H-M   'P 1'
#
loop_
_entity.id
_entity.type
_entity.pdbx_description
1 polymer ?
#
loop_
_entity_poly.entity_id
_entity_poly.type
_entity_poly.pdbx_seq_one_letter_code
_entity_poly.pdbx_strand_id
1 'polypeptide(L)'
;MIKTGGAREITLRKVAEKAGFSTTVVYNLFQNKATLITQAMDGDLLDLVKAMRNATEVGLSPLENIRRTGQAYVTFGMRHPDQYALVFMERRPHAPVASSRVEHGNQAQDPYAFACQLFVDLATTGQIPVEQAEAMAQIFWEGLHGMVSLRLVFGDGEEWFEHDEFNRHLEALIDVLLNGMLHRFNKPPAQA
;
A
#
# COMPACT_ATOMS: atom_id res chain seq x y z
N MET A 1 -11.24 -18.10 -2.22
CA MET A 1 -12.50 -17.71 -1.53
C MET A 1 -12.73 -16.23 -1.74
N ILE A 2 -11.72 -15.40 -1.46
CA ILE A 2 -11.71 -13.96 -1.77
C ILE A 2 -11.97 -13.71 -3.26
N LYS A 3 -11.22 -14.36 -4.16
CA LYS A 3 -11.40 -14.24 -5.63
C LYS A 3 -12.82 -14.51 -6.15
N THR A 4 -13.64 -15.25 -5.40
CA THR A 4 -14.96 -15.74 -5.87
C THR A 4 -16.14 -15.09 -5.15
N GLY A 5 -15.93 -14.35 -4.07
CA GLY A 5 -17.03 -13.78 -3.27
C GLY A 5 -16.64 -12.63 -2.33
N GLY A 6 -15.42 -12.11 -2.44
CA GLY A 6 -14.93 -11.03 -1.59
C GLY A 6 -14.77 -11.39 -0.11
N ALA A 7 -14.36 -10.41 0.69
CA ALA A 7 -14.14 -10.61 2.13
C ALA A 7 -15.44 -10.96 2.90
N ARG A 8 -16.60 -10.54 2.39
CA ARG A 8 -17.91 -10.76 3.04
C ARG A 8 -18.30 -12.23 3.06
N GLU A 9 -18.01 -12.98 2.00
CA GLU A 9 -18.37 -14.40 1.89
C GLU A 9 -17.48 -15.34 2.72
N ILE A 10 -16.39 -14.84 3.29
CA ILE A 10 -15.50 -15.63 4.15
C ILE A 10 -16.14 -15.88 5.51
N THR A 11 -16.19 -17.14 5.92
CA THR A 11 -16.50 -17.55 7.30
C THR A 11 -15.49 -18.59 7.76
N LEU A 12 -15.23 -18.68 9.07
CA LEU A 12 -14.31 -19.69 9.63
C LEU A 12 -14.73 -21.11 9.25
N ARG A 13 -16.05 -21.38 9.19
CA ARG A 13 -16.59 -22.66 8.74
C ARG A 13 -16.22 -22.99 7.29
N LYS A 14 -16.45 -22.05 6.37
CA LYS A 14 -16.11 -22.24 4.94
C LYS A 14 -14.59 -22.40 4.75
N VAL A 15 -13.78 -21.70 5.55
CA VAL A 15 -12.32 -21.86 5.53
C VAL A 15 -11.92 -23.24 6.03
N ALA A 16 -12.50 -23.69 7.15
CA ALA A 16 -12.25 -25.03 7.71
C ALA A 16 -12.59 -26.14 6.71
N GLU A 17 -13.78 -26.07 6.11
CA GLU A 17 -14.24 -27.00 5.08
C GLU A 17 -13.26 -27.03 3.89
N LYS A 18 -12.89 -25.85 3.36
CA LYS A 18 -11.99 -25.78 2.21
C LYS A 18 -10.56 -26.22 2.51
N ALA A 19 -10.09 -26.02 3.73
CA ALA A 19 -8.75 -26.40 4.18
C ALA A 19 -8.67 -27.84 4.72
N GLY A 20 -9.80 -28.58 4.79
CA GLY A 20 -9.84 -29.95 5.32
C GLY A 20 -9.67 -30.04 6.84
N PHE A 21 -9.95 -28.97 7.59
CA PHE A 21 -9.85 -28.94 9.04
C PHE A 21 -11.23 -28.86 9.71
N SER A 22 -11.31 -29.22 10.99
CA SER A 22 -12.51 -28.96 11.78
C SER A 22 -12.68 -27.46 12.01
N THR A 23 -13.93 -27.03 12.16
CA THR A 23 -14.22 -25.61 12.48
C THR A 23 -13.57 -25.22 13.82
N THR A 24 -13.53 -26.12 14.80
CA THR A 24 -12.84 -25.91 16.09
C THR A 24 -11.35 -25.60 15.92
N VAL A 25 -10.63 -26.30 15.04
CA VAL A 25 -9.20 -26.03 14.80
C VAL A 25 -9.01 -24.62 14.24
N VAL A 26 -9.82 -24.22 13.26
CA VAL A 26 -9.75 -22.89 12.66
C VAL A 26 -10.14 -21.80 13.68
N TYR A 27 -11.13 -22.04 14.53
CA TYR A 27 -11.47 -21.14 15.63
C TYR A 27 -10.33 -21.00 16.65
N ASN A 28 -9.62 -22.08 16.97
CA ASN A 28 -8.48 -22.00 17.89
C ASN A 28 -7.31 -21.21 17.30
N LEU A 29 -7.10 -21.28 15.98
CA LEU A 29 -6.03 -20.56 15.29
C LEU A 29 -6.32 -19.06 15.16
N PHE A 30 -7.54 -18.69 14.78
CA PHE A 30 -7.85 -17.31 14.40
C PHE A 30 -8.83 -16.60 15.32
N GLN A 31 -9.54 -17.31 16.19
CA GLN A 31 -10.59 -16.81 17.10
C GLN A 31 -11.83 -16.23 16.39
N ASN A 32 -11.64 -15.35 15.41
CA ASN A 32 -12.69 -14.66 14.68
C ASN A 32 -12.29 -14.39 13.22
N LYS A 33 -13.27 -13.93 12.43
CA LYS A 33 -13.09 -13.63 11.00
C LYS A 33 -12.11 -12.48 10.75
N ALA A 34 -12.11 -11.46 11.61
CA ALA A 34 -11.26 -10.29 11.43
C ALA A 34 -9.78 -10.68 11.53
N THR A 35 -9.41 -11.39 12.59
CA THR A 35 -8.05 -11.92 12.79
C THR A 35 -7.62 -12.84 11.63
N LEU A 36 -8.52 -13.72 11.16
CA LEU A 36 -8.24 -14.58 10.01
C LEU A 36 -7.89 -13.76 8.76
N ILE A 37 -8.68 -12.73 8.46
CA ILE A 37 -8.43 -11.87 7.29
C ILE A 37 -7.13 -11.08 7.48
N THR A 38 -6.91 -10.49 8.66
CA THR A 38 -5.67 -9.77 9.00
C THR A 38 -4.45 -10.65 8.72
N GLN A 39 -4.41 -11.86 9.29
CA GLN A 39 -3.28 -12.76 9.12
C GLN A 39 -3.13 -13.32 7.70
N ALA A 40 -4.22 -13.38 6.93
CA ALA A 40 -4.15 -13.77 5.52
C ALA A 40 -3.44 -12.71 4.66
N MET A 41 -3.46 -11.44 5.07
CA MET A 41 -2.81 -10.33 4.36
C MET A 41 -1.36 -10.10 4.79
N ASP A 42 -0.92 -10.66 5.92
CA ASP A 42 0.43 -10.44 6.46
C ASP A 42 1.52 -10.73 5.41
N GLY A 43 1.39 -11.84 4.68
CA GLY A 43 2.33 -12.19 3.60
C GLY A 43 2.34 -11.17 2.46
N ASP A 44 1.16 -10.71 2.04
CA ASP A 44 1.02 -9.73 0.96
C ASP A 44 1.63 -8.37 1.33
N LEU A 45 1.47 -7.94 2.59
CA LEU A 45 2.09 -6.73 3.13
C LEU A 45 3.62 -6.85 3.20
N LEU A 46 4.13 -8.01 3.64
CA LEU A 46 5.57 -8.29 3.69
C LEU A 46 6.21 -8.30 2.30
N ASP A 47 5.53 -8.90 1.31
CA ASP A 47 6.00 -8.91 -0.07
C ASP A 47 5.97 -7.50 -0.68
N LEU A 48 4.93 -6.71 -0.38
CA LEU A 48 4.83 -5.32 -0.81
C LEU A 48 5.97 -4.45 -0.24
N VAL A 49 6.17 -4.45 1.08
CA VAL A 49 7.24 -3.63 1.69
C VAL A 49 8.62 -4.08 1.20
N LYS A 50 8.82 -5.38 0.95
CA LYS A 50 10.04 -5.90 0.35
C LYS A 50 10.25 -5.34 -1.07
N ALA A 51 9.23 -5.32 -1.91
CA ALA A 51 9.31 -4.74 -3.24
C ALA A 51 9.61 -3.24 -3.20
N MET A 52 8.95 -2.50 -2.31
CA MET A 52 9.20 -1.07 -2.08
C MET A 52 10.63 -0.80 -1.63
N ARG A 53 11.13 -1.55 -0.64
CA ARG A 53 12.50 -1.42 -0.12
C ARG A 53 13.56 -1.73 -1.17
N ASN A 54 13.37 -2.79 -1.95
CA ASN A 54 14.29 -3.18 -3.02
C ASN A 54 14.38 -2.14 -4.15
N ALA A 55 13.41 -1.23 -4.27
CA ALA A 55 13.44 -0.17 -5.25
C ALA A 55 14.33 1.01 -4.83
N THR A 56 14.67 1.11 -3.54
CA THR A 56 15.56 2.16 -3.02
C THR A 56 17.02 1.78 -3.17
N GLU A 57 17.89 2.78 -3.32
CA GLU A 57 19.32 2.60 -3.47
C GLU A 57 20.10 3.63 -2.65
N VAL A 58 21.14 3.18 -1.96
CA VAL A 58 22.02 4.05 -1.20
C VAL A 58 22.80 4.93 -2.18
N GLY A 59 22.73 6.26 -1.98
CA GLY A 59 23.40 7.25 -2.83
C GLY A 59 22.46 8.00 -3.77
N LEU A 60 21.20 7.57 -3.91
CA LEU A 60 20.18 8.36 -4.59
C LEU A 60 19.62 9.47 -3.70
N SER A 61 19.07 10.51 -4.31
CA SER A 61 18.37 11.57 -3.58
C SER A 61 17.10 11.02 -2.92
N PRO A 62 16.64 11.59 -1.79
CA PRO A 62 15.37 11.17 -1.17
C PRO A 62 14.18 11.22 -2.12
N LEU A 63 14.11 12.24 -3.00
CA LEU A 63 13.05 12.34 -4.01
C LEU A 63 13.08 11.19 -5.02
N GLU A 64 14.27 10.77 -5.45
CA GLU A 64 14.40 9.65 -6.37
C GLU A 64 14.01 8.32 -5.70
N ASN A 65 14.38 8.12 -4.43
CA ASN A 65 13.93 6.96 -3.67
C ASN A 65 12.41 6.91 -3.46
N ILE A 66 11.76 8.08 -3.25
CA ILE A 66 10.29 8.17 -3.20
C ILE A 66 9.68 7.79 -4.56
N ARG A 67 10.22 8.31 -5.67
CA ARG A 67 9.77 7.98 -7.03
C ARG A 67 9.84 6.48 -7.30
N ARG A 68 11.01 5.88 -7.12
CA ARG A 68 11.21 4.44 -7.35
C ARG A 68 10.31 3.57 -6.48
N THR A 69 10.11 3.97 -5.22
CA THR A 69 9.19 3.28 -4.32
C THR A 69 7.73 3.38 -4.80
N GLY A 70 7.31 4.56 -5.27
CA GLY A 70 5.98 4.76 -5.84
C GLY A 70 5.75 3.89 -7.08
N GLN A 71 6.75 3.80 -7.96
CA GLN A 71 6.70 2.91 -9.13
C GLN A 71 6.60 1.44 -8.73
N ALA A 72 7.38 1.02 -7.73
CA ALA A 72 7.35 -0.34 -7.21
C ALA A 72 6.00 -0.68 -6.57
N TYR A 73 5.39 0.26 -5.83
CA TYR A 73 4.05 0.12 -5.26
C TYR A 73 3.00 -0.14 -6.34
N VAL A 74 2.96 0.70 -7.38
CA VAL A 74 1.99 0.56 -8.48
C VAL A 74 2.23 -0.72 -9.27
N THR A 75 3.50 -1.03 -9.59
CA THR A 75 3.87 -2.26 -10.30
C THR A 75 3.48 -3.51 -9.53
N PHE A 76 3.68 -3.51 -8.20
CA PHE A 76 3.26 -4.62 -7.34
C PHE A 76 1.74 -4.80 -7.40
N GLY A 77 0.97 -3.72 -7.24
CA GLY A 77 -0.49 -3.78 -7.30
C GLY A 77 -1.01 -4.36 -8.62
N MET A 78 -0.43 -3.96 -9.75
CA MET A 78 -0.80 -4.49 -11.07
C MET A 78 -0.41 -5.96 -11.27
N ARG A 79 0.70 -6.42 -10.68
CA ARG A 79 1.15 -7.83 -10.78
C ARG A 79 0.43 -8.78 -9.83
N HIS A 80 -0.17 -8.24 -8.76
CA HIS A 80 -0.81 -8.99 -7.69
C HIS A 80 -2.25 -8.48 -7.44
N PRO A 81 -3.13 -8.47 -8.46
CA PRO A 81 -4.41 -7.77 -8.41
C PRO A 81 -5.34 -8.31 -7.31
N ASP A 82 -5.38 -9.63 -7.11
CA ASP A 82 -6.22 -10.26 -6.09
C ASP A 82 -5.74 -9.96 -4.66
N GLN A 83 -4.42 -10.03 -4.45
CA GLN A 83 -3.79 -9.69 -3.17
C GLN A 83 -4.00 -8.21 -2.86
N TYR A 84 -3.76 -7.33 -3.84
CA TYR A 84 -3.91 -5.90 -3.67
C TYR A 84 -5.36 -5.52 -3.36
N ALA A 85 -6.33 -6.11 -4.06
CA ALA A 85 -7.75 -5.88 -3.81
C ALA A 85 -8.15 -6.31 -2.38
N LEU A 86 -7.64 -7.46 -1.92
CA LEU A 86 -7.86 -7.92 -0.55
C LEU A 86 -7.30 -6.95 0.48
N VAL A 87 -6.06 -6.47 0.27
CA VAL A 87 -5.35 -5.61 1.22
C VAL A 87 -5.95 -4.20 1.26
N PHE A 88 -6.33 -3.60 0.13
CA PHE A 88 -6.66 -2.17 0.08
C PHE A 88 -8.06 -1.81 -0.44
N MET A 89 -8.75 -2.69 -1.17
CA MET A 89 -9.99 -2.33 -1.89
C MET A 89 -11.27 -2.92 -1.27
N GLU A 90 -11.13 -3.89 -0.38
CA GLU A 90 -12.25 -4.56 0.27
C GLU A 90 -12.60 -3.97 1.64
N ARG A 91 -13.88 -3.63 1.83
CA ARG A 91 -14.41 -3.33 3.17
C ARG A 91 -14.43 -4.60 3.99
N ARG A 92 -13.64 -4.63 5.07
CA ARG A 92 -13.48 -5.78 5.96
C ARG A 92 -13.60 -5.38 7.44
N PRO A 93 -13.98 -6.30 8.34
CA PRO A 93 -13.87 -6.02 9.77
C PRO A 93 -12.41 -5.84 10.15
N HIS A 94 -12.13 -4.85 11.00
CA HIS A 94 -10.79 -4.62 11.54
C HIS A 94 -10.54 -5.53 12.76
N ALA A 95 -9.34 -6.08 12.83
CA ALA A 95 -8.82 -6.73 14.03
C ALA A 95 -7.89 -5.75 14.77
N PRO A 96 -7.64 -5.96 16.08
CA PRO A 96 -6.56 -5.26 16.77
C PRO A 96 -5.24 -5.41 16.02
N VAL A 97 -4.38 -4.38 16.06
CA VAL A 97 -3.04 -4.41 15.44
C VAL A 97 -2.24 -5.63 15.91
N ALA A 98 -2.34 -6.00 17.19
CA ALA A 98 -1.67 -7.17 17.77
C ALA A 98 -2.10 -8.53 17.18
N SER A 99 -3.16 -8.58 16.37
CA SER A 99 -3.58 -9.79 15.66
C SER A 99 -2.76 -10.05 14.38
N SER A 100 -2.07 -9.04 13.87
CA SER A 100 -1.16 -9.08 12.73
C SER A 100 0.20 -9.67 13.13
N ARG A 101 0.84 -10.40 12.22
CA ARG A 101 2.27 -10.77 12.36
C ARG A 101 3.18 -9.66 11.85
N VAL A 102 2.68 -8.79 10.96
CA VAL A 102 3.37 -7.55 10.59
C VAL A 102 3.36 -6.62 11.79
N GLU A 103 4.55 -6.22 12.23
CA GLU A 103 4.74 -5.25 13.31
C GLU A 103 4.44 -3.83 12.83
N HIS A 104 3.39 -3.22 13.38
CA HIS A 104 3.00 -1.85 13.06
C HIS A 104 4.10 -0.85 13.40
N GLY A 105 4.42 0.03 12.45
CA GLY A 105 5.51 1.01 12.61
C GLY A 105 6.90 0.46 12.30
N ASN A 106 7.06 -0.86 12.10
CA ASN A 106 8.33 -1.44 11.69
C ASN A 106 8.51 -1.30 10.18
N GLN A 107 9.39 -0.41 9.73
CA GLN A 107 9.66 -0.11 8.32
C GLN A 107 10.12 -1.33 7.48
N ALA A 108 10.59 -2.40 8.11
CA ALA A 108 10.96 -3.62 7.41
C ALA A 108 9.75 -4.52 7.10
N GLN A 109 8.61 -4.31 7.76
CA GLN A 109 7.42 -5.17 7.69
C GLN A 109 6.15 -4.42 7.29
N ASP A 110 6.04 -3.16 7.70
CA ASP A 110 4.88 -2.29 7.49
C ASP A 110 5.15 -1.36 6.30
N PRO A 111 4.45 -1.54 5.16
CA PRO A 111 4.65 -0.71 3.97
C PRO A 111 4.25 0.75 4.19
N TYR A 112 3.30 1.05 5.08
CA TYR A 112 2.92 2.43 5.39
C TYR A 112 4.01 3.09 6.25
N ALA A 113 4.53 2.40 7.26
CA ALA A 113 5.65 2.92 8.05
C ALA A 113 6.89 3.18 7.19
N PHE A 114 7.18 2.29 6.24
CA PHE A 114 8.26 2.49 5.27
C PHE A 114 8.02 3.72 4.39
N ALA A 115 6.81 3.90 3.87
CA ALA A 115 6.45 5.08 3.07
C ALA A 115 6.64 6.38 3.87
N CYS A 116 6.16 6.43 5.12
CA CYS A 116 6.36 7.58 6.00
C CYS A 116 7.84 7.91 6.20
N GLN A 117 8.70 6.89 6.37
CA GLN A 117 10.13 7.11 6.55
C GLN A 117 10.79 7.78 5.34
N LEU A 118 10.36 7.47 4.11
CA LEU A 118 10.91 8.13 2.91
C LEU A 118 10.69 9.64 2.92
N PHE A 119 9.54 10.10 3.43
CA PHE A 119 9.27 11.53 3.58
C PHE A 119 9.97 12.15 4.79
N VAL A 120 10.23 11.37 5.84
CA VAL A 120 11.13 11.80 6.93
C VAL A 120 12.55 12.01 6.38
N ASP A 121 13.06 11.11 5.55
CA ASP A 121 14.37 11.23 4.89
C ASP A 121 14.40 12.44 3.93
N LEU A 122 13.29 12.76 3.26
CA LEU A 122 13.18 14.00 2.48
C LEU A 122 13.26 15.24 3.39
N ALA A 123 12.62 15.22 4.56
CA ALA A 123 12.65 16.33 5.50
C ALA A 123 14.07 16.62 6.03
N THR A 124 14.96 15.60 6.11
CA THR A 124 16.36 15.84 6.52
C THR A 124 17.14 16.69 5.53
N THR A 125 16.65 16.87 4.30
CA THR A 125 17.25 17.79 3.30
C THR A 125 16.89 19.26 3.56
N GLY A 126 15.95 19.54 4.46
CA GLY A 126 15.45 20.88 4.74
C GLY A 126 14.43 21.41 3.73
N GLN A 127 14.09 20.65 2.68
CA GLN A 127 13.10 21.04 1.67
C GLN A 127 11.66 21.11 2.22
N ILE A 128 11.33 20.24 3.20
CA ILE A 128 10.02 20.18 3.84
C ILE A 128 10.17 20.13 5.37
N PRO A 129 9.19 20.63 6.13
CA PRO A 129 9.13 20.39 7.58
C PRO A 129 8.83 18.91 7.91
N VAL A 130 9.45 18.38 8.97
CA VAL A 130 9.30 16.96 9.35
C VAL A 130 7.86 16.63 9.78
N GLU A 131 7.15 17.59 10.37
CA GLU A 131 5.75 17.46 10.77
C GLU A 131 4.79 17.30 9.59
N GLN A 132 5.23 17.59 8.36
CA GLN A 132 4.45 17.40 7.14
C GLN A 132 4.73 16.05 6.46
N ALA A 133 5.73 15.29 6.92
CA ALA A 133 6.17 14.06 6.26
C ALA A 133 5.04 13.02 6.15
N GLU A 134 4.28 12.81 7.22
CA GLU A 134 3.16 11.86 7.20
C GLU A 134 2.03 12.30 6.27
N ALA A 135 1.65 13.58 6.30
CA ALA A 135 0.64 14.11 5.39
C ALA A 135 1.04 13.96 3.91
N MET A 136 2.32 14.19 3.59
CA MET A 136 2.85 13.95 2.24
C MET A 136 2.85 12.47 1.86
N ALA A 137 3.20 11.58 2.79
CA ALA A 137 3.13 10.13 2.56
C ALA A 137 1.69 9.67 2.25
N GLN A 138 0.70 10.19 2.99
CA GLN A 138 -0.72 9.91 2.74
C GLN A 138 -1.18 10.40 1.38
N ILE A 139 -0.93 11.66 1.03
CA ILE A 139 -1.31 12.23 -0.28
C ILE A 139 -0.67 11.45 -1.42
N PHE A 140 0.62 11.12 -1.30
CA PHE A 140 1.33 10.36 -2.31
C PHE A 140 0.72 8.96 -2.47
N TRP A 141 0.48 8.27 -1.35
CA TRP A 141 -0.13 6.95 -1.35
C TRP A 141 -1.54 6.97 -1.94
N GLU A 142 -2.37 7.95 -1.60
CA GLU A 142 -3.73 8.12 -2.14
C GLU A 142 -3.73 8.27 -3.67
N GLY A 143 -2.83 9.09 -4.20
CA GLY A 143 -2.70 9.28 -5.64
C GLY A 143 -2.31 8.00 -6.38
N LEU A 144 -1.30 7.29 -5.88
CA LEU A 144 -0.87 6.01 -6.45
C LEU A 144 -1.93 4.92 -6.30
N HIS A 145 -2.59 4.86 -5.13
CA HIS A 145 -3.66 3.93 -4.86
C HIS A 145 -4.82 4.14 -5.83
N GLY A 146 -5.19 5.39 -6.11
CA GLY A 146 -6.21 5.74 -7.11
C GLY A 146 -5.90 5.16 -8.49
N MET A 147 -4.65 5.29 -8.96
CA MET A 147 -4.23 4.73 -10.25
C MET A 147 -4.37 3.20 -10.30
N VAL A 148 -3.85 2.50 -9.27
CA VAL A 148 -3.96 1.02 -9.22
C VAL A 148 -5.42 0.60 -9.16
N SER A 149 -6.19 1.19 -8.24
CA SER A 149 -7.59 0.82 -8.02
C SER A 149 -8.45 1.02 -9.26
N LEU A 150 -8.29 2.13 -9.98
CA LEU A 150 -9.04 2.37 -11.22
C LEU A 150 -8.67 1.35 -12.31
N ARG A 151 -7.37 1.09 -12.51
CA ARG A 151 -6.92 0.11 -13.50
C ARG A 151 -7.37 -1.32 -13.17
N LEU A 152 -7.41 -1.69 -11.89
CA LEU A 152 -7.89 -3.01 -11.46
C LEU A 152 -9.41 -3.16 -11.60
N VAL A 153 -10.18 -2.12 -11.30
CA VAL A 153 -11.65 -2.16 -11.38
C VAL A 153 -12.14 -2.17 -12.83
N PHE A 154 -11.56 -1.33 -13.67
CA PHE A 154 -11.98 -1.20 -15.07
C PHE A 154 -11.38 -2.28 -15.97
N GLY A 155 -10.13 -2.68 -15.71
CA GLY A 155 -9.42 -3.67 -16.52
C GLY A 155 -9.17 -3.18 -17.95
N ASP A 156 -8.68 -4.09 -18.79
CA ASP A 156 -8.26 -3.76 -20.17
C ASP A 156 -9.43 -3.61 -21.17
N GLY A 157 -10.66 -3.88 -20.74
CA GLY A 157 -11.87 -3.86 -21.57
C GLY A 157 -12.73 -2.60 -21.40
N GLU A 158 -12.25 -1.60 -20.68
CA GLU A 158 -12.97 -0.35 -20.48
C GLU A 158 -12.91 0.54 -21.73
N GLU A 159 -14.08 1.03 -22.16
CA GLU A 159 -14.26 1.80 -23.40
C GLU A 159 -14.60 3.28 -23.13
N TRP A 160 -14.96 3.63 -21.89
CA TRP A 160 -15.38 4.98 -21.50
C TRP A 160 -14.22 6.00 -21.50
N PHE A 161 -12.98 5.54 -21.31
CA PHE A 161 -11.80 6.39 -21.43
C PHE A 161 -10.55 5.58 -21.78
N GLU A 162 -9.78 6.10 -22.73
CA GLU A 162 -8.50 5.50 -23.13
C GLU A 162 -7.44 5.77 -22.06
N HIS A 163 -6.81 4.71 -21.56
CA HIS A 163 -5.66 4.87 -20.70
C HIS A 163 -4.43 5.28 -21.52
N ASP A 164 -3.75 6.34 -21.06
CA ASP A 164 -2.39 6.59 -21.50
C ASP A 164 -1.49 5.36 -21.24
N GLU A 165 -0.40 5.28 -22.03
CA GLU A 165 0.65 4.28 -21.85
C GLU A 165 1.08 4.24 -20.38
N PHE A 166 1.12 3.02 -19.83
CA PHE A 166 1.16 2.79 -18.39
C PHE A 166 2.33 3.51 -17.71
N ASN A 167 3.54 3.38 -18.24
CA ASN A 167 4.73 3.95 -17.61
C ASN A 167 4.73 5.46 -17.72
N ARG A 168 4.38 6.01 -18.90
CA ARG A 168 4.28 7.45 -19.11
C ARG A 168 3.25 8.08 -18.18
N HIS A 169 2.09 7.45 -17.99
CA HIS A 169 1.06 7.95 -17.08
C HIS A 169 1.52 7.88 -15.62
N LEU A 170 2.18 6.79 -15.23
CA LEU A 170 2.73 6.62 -13.87
C LEU A 170 3.78 7.69 -13.55
N GLU A 171 4.71 7.95 -14.47
CA GLU A 171 5.72 9.00 -14.30
C GLU A 171 5.08 10.37 -14.18
N ALA A 172 4.11 10.70 -15.05
CA ALA A 172 3.40 11.97 -14.99
C ALA A 172 2.64 12.14 -13.67
N LEU A 173 1.99 11.09 -13.16
CA LEU A 173 1.32 11.10 -11.87
C LEU A 173 2.30 11.37 -10.73
N ILE A 174 3.42 10.65 -10.68
CA ILE A 174 4.44 10.85 -9.64
C ILE A 174 5.02 12.26 -9.71
N ASP A 175 5.30 12.77 -10.91
CA ASP A 175 5.79 14.14 -11.13
C ASP A 175 4.81 15.17 -10.57
N VAL A 176 3.53 15.06 -10.93
CA VAL A 176 2.48 15.98 -10.47
C VAL A 176 2.35 15.94 -8.95
N LEU A 177 2.34 14.75 -8.35
CA LEU A 177 2.23 14.59 -6.90
C LEU A 177 3.45 15.19 -6.19
N LEU A 178 4.66 14.82 -6.58
CA LEU A 178 5.88 15.30 -5.93
C LEU A 178 6.05 16.81 -6.09
N ASN A 179 5.89 17.34 -7.30
CA ASN A 179 6.01 18.78 -7.53
C ASN A 179 4.92 19.57 -6.82
N GLY A 180 3.67 19.09 -6.83
CA GLY A 180 2.56 19.73 -6.15
C GLY A 180 2.73 19.75 -4.62
N MET A 181 3.16 18.63 -4.04
CA MET A 181 3.45 18.55 -2.61
C MET A 181 4.64 19.43 -2.22
N LEU A 182 5.74 19.39 -2.98
CA LEU A 182 6.89 20.27 -2.72
C LEU A 182 6.49 21.74 -2.80
N HIS A 183 5.69 22.14 -3.79
CA HIS A 183 5.17 23.50 -3.87
C HIS A 183 4.30 23.87 -2.66
N ARG A 184 3.43 22.96 -2.21
CA ARG A 184 2.48 23.20 -1.11
C ARG A 184 3.13 23.19 0.28
N PHE A 185 4.12 22.35 0.51
CA PHE A 185 4.71 22.07 1.81
C PHE A 185 6.14 22.61 1.96
N ASN A 186 6.68 23.30 0.94
CA ASN A 186 7.99 23.92 1.03
C ASN A 186 8.12 24.77 2.29
N LYS A 187 9.27 24.69 2.96
CA LYS A 187 9.57 25.59 4.06
C LYS A 187 9.82 26.99 3.48
N PRO A 188 9.07 28.04 3.89
CA PRO A 188 9.41 29.39 3.46
C PRO A 188 10.83 29.74 3.93
N PRO A 189 11.59 30.54 3.17
CA PRO A 189 12.90 31.00 3.62
C PRO A 189 12.75 31.67 4.98
N ALA A 190 13.67 31.38 5.90
CA ALA A 190 13.71 32.04 7.20
C ALA A 190 13.74 33.55 6.96
N GLN A 191 12.75 34.28 7.49
CA GLN A 191 12.80 35.74 7.50
C GLN A 191 14.02 36.13 8.32
N ALA A 192 14.96 36.81 7.67
CA ALA A 192 16.20 37.32 8.26
C ALA A 192 15.93 38.50 9.21
#